data_AF-A0A080M991-F1
#
_entry.id   AF-A0A080M991-F1
#
_cell.length_a   1.000
_cell.length_b   1.000
_cell.length_c   1.000
_cell.angle_alpha   90.00
_cell.angle_beta   90.00
_cell.angle_gamma   90.00
#
_symmetry.space_group_name_H-M   'P 1'
#
loop_
_entity.id
_entity.type
_entity.pdbx_description
1 polymer ?
#
loop_
_entity_poly.entity_id
_entity_poly.type
_entity_poly.pdbx_seq_one_letter_code
_entity_poly.pdbx_strand_id
1 'polypeptide(L)'
;MEGVKSVTERVAGLGGRYTYCILGKAVNLDHLLTGDALPDFAQLGALLFHMATNEAIDPAKVSEQDGHGYLGESSAFHVWLIYKPELDFLKSRASALTLAKAKALSESKPGKKPLVFAPVKFVSQKMLNEAGLPVEFAPLPWALYRVERKGQGD
;
A
#
# COMPACT_ATOMS: atom_id res chain seq x y z
N MET A 1 -5.63 39.92 32.13
CA MET A 1 -5.05 39.21 30.97
C MET A 1 -5.24 37.72 31.25
N GLU A 2 -6.10 37.11 30.46
CA GLU A 2 -6.67 35.77 30.55
C GLU A 2 -5.58 34.67 30.45
N GLY A 3 -5.69 33.44 30.96
CA GLY A 3 -6.78 32.74 31.63
C GLY A 3 -6.44 31.24 31.79
N VAL A 4 -6.94 30.65 32.88
CA VAL A 4 -7.32 29.22 33.08
C VAL A 4 -6.17 28.19 33.12
N LYS A 5 -5.64 27.82 34.30
CA LYS A 5 -6.17 26.89 35.34
C LYS A 5 -6.52 25.48 34.84
N SER A 6 -5.74 24.53 35.35
CA SER A 6 -5.92 23.08 35.36
C SER A 6 -7.36 22.65 35.65
N VAL A 7 -7.91 21.81 34.77
CA VAL A 7 -9.13 21.03 35.05
C VAL A 7 -8.74 19.56 35.10
N THR A 8 -8.77 19.03 36.31
CA THR A 8 -8.77 17.62 36.62
C THR A 8 -10.23 17.19 36.69
N GLU A 9 -10.75 16.52 35.66
CA GLU A 9 -12.03 15.85 35.78
C GLU A 9 -11.99 14.51 35.04
N ARG A 10 -11.88 13.45 35.83
CA ARG A 10 -12.13 12.07 35.41
C ARG A 10 -13.63 11.91 35.25
N VAL A 11 -14.09 11.72 34.03
CA VAL A 11 -15.44 11.20 33.77
C VAL A 11 -15.37 9.69 33.56
N ALA A 12 -16.13 8.96 34.37
CA ALA A 12 -16.42 7.55 34.18
C ALA A 12 -17.41 7.41 33.02
N GLY A 13 -16.98 6.84 31.89
CA GLY A 13 -17.82 6.74 30.70
C GLY A 13 -17.34 5.68 29.72
N LEU A 14 -18.09 4.57 29.71
CA LEU A 14 -18.21 3.55 28.66
C LEU A 14 -16.98 2.68 28.38
N GLY A 15 -17.15 1.38 28.63
CA GLY A 15 -16.24 0.29 28.25
C GLY A 15 -16.15 0.10 26.73
N GLY A 16 -15.70 1.14 26.02
CA GLY A 16 -15.14 1.02 24.69
C GLY A 16 -13.70 0.59 24.84
N ARG A 17 -13.37 -0.61 24.36
CA ARG A 17 -11.98 -1.00 24.14
C ARG A 17 -11.47 -0.07 23.03
N TYR A 18 -10.94 1.10 23.41
CA TYR A 18 -10.13 1.88 22.50
C TYR A 18 -8.87 1.06 22.29
N THR A 19 -8.92 0.16 21.32
CA THR A 19 -7.72 -0.47 20.78
C THR A 19 -6.92 0.68 20.21
N TYR A 20 -5.99 1.18 21.01
CA TYR A 20 -4.93 2.05 20.55
C TYR A 20 -4.10 1.18 19.62
N CYS A 21 -4.49 1.09 18.34
CA CYS A 21 -3.59 0.64 17.31
C CYS A 21 -2.44 1.64 17.36
N ILE A 22 -1.31 1.18 17.88
CA ILE A 22 -0.04 1.88 17.80
C ILE A 22 0.16 2.11 16.31
N LEU A 23 -0.18 3.32 15.87
CA LEU A 23 0.01 3.78 14.51
C LEU A 23 1.52 3.81 14.33
N GLY A 24 2.07 2.68 13.85
CA GLY A 24 3.50 2.48 13.70
C GLY A 24 4.06 3.67 12.94
N LYS A 25 5.04 4.35 13.55
CA LYS A 25 5.76 5.54 13.07
C LYS A 25 4.97 6.39 12.08
N ALA A 26 4.43 7.52 12.54
CA ALA A 26 3.78 8.56 11.72
C ALA A 26 4.27 8.49 10.27
N VAL A 27 3.46 7.88 9.40
CA VAL A 27 3.76 7.77 7.97
C VAL A 27 3.97 9.19 7.52
N ASN A 28 5.22 9.54 7.21
CA ASN A 28 5.54 10.87 6.75
C ASN A 28 5.14 10.92 5.27
N LEU A 29 3.83 11.09 5.05
CA LEU A 29 3.20 11.24 3.75
C LEU A 29 3.89 12.36 2.94
N ASP A 30 4.43 13.37 3.60
CA ASP A 30 5.12 14.48 2.94
C ASP A 30 6.44 14.02 2.29
N HIS A 31 7.25 13.21 2.99
CA HIS A 31 8.45 12.61 2.40
C HIS A 31 8.16 11.62 1.25
N LEU A 32 7.05 10.89 1.37
CA LEU A 32 6.50 10.01 0.33
C LEU A 32 6.10 10.78 -0.95
N LEU A 33 5.48 11.95 -0.79
CA LEU A 33 5.01 12.80 -1.88
C LEU A 33 6.13 13.66 -2.50
N THR A 34 7.13 14.02 -1.70
CA THR A 34 8.28 14.83 -2.16
C THR A 34 9.27 14.01 -2.99
N GLY A 35 9.39 12.70 -2.72
CA GLY A 35 10.24 11.78 -3.48
C GLY A 35 11.71 11.82 -3.05
N ASP A 36 12.00 12.22 -1.82
CA ASP A 36 13.38 12.31 -1.29
C ASP A 36 13.97 10.91 -1.00
N ALA A 37 13.12 9.96 -0.58
CA ALA A 37 13.48 8.57 -0.34
C ALA A 37 12.35 7.61 -0.75
N LEU A 38 12.73 6.41 -1.21
CA LEU A 38 11.77 5.34 -1.48
C LEU A 38 11.19 4.84 -0.14
N PRO A 39 9.86 4.84 0.03
CA PRO A 39 9.22 4.34 1.24
C PRO A 39 9.44 2.85 1.41
N ASP A 40 9.37 2.38 2.64
CA ASP A 40 9.32 0.95 2.90
C ASP A 40 7.99 0.35 2.41
N PHE A 41 7.98 -0.95 2.09
CA PHE A 41 6.79 -1.67 1.67
C PHE A 41 5.62 -1.49 2.64
N ALA A 42 5.87 -1.55 3.95
CA ALA A 42 4.82 -1.38 4.95
C ALA A 42 4.21 0.04 4.90
N GLN A 43 5.03 1.06 4.70
CA GLN A 43 4.59 2.46 4.65
C GLN A 43 3.77 2.74 3.39
N LEU A 44 4.28 2.31 2.23
CA LEU A 44 3.57 2.45 0.97
C LEU A 44 2.29 1.62 0.95
N GLY A 45 2.35 0.39 1.45
CA GLY A 45 1.20 -0.50 1.54
C GLY A 45 0.08 0.05 2.42
N ALA A 46 0.42 0.59 3.60
CA ALA A 46 -0.57 1.24 4.47
C ALA A 46 -1.28 2.40 3.77
N LEU A 47 -0.53 3.25 3.08
CA LEU A 47 -1.06 4.39 2.33
C LEU A 47 -2.00 3.93 1.19
N LEU A 48 -1.53 3.01 0.35
CA LEU A 48 -2.30 2.52 -0.81
C LEU A 48 -3.56 1.78 -0.38
N PHE A 49 -3.46 0.95 0.67
CA PHE A 49 -4.61 0.27 1.24
C PHE A 49 -5.64 1.28 1.72
N HIS A 50 -5.22 2.30 2.46
CA HIS A 50 -6.12 3.36 2.92
C HIS A 50 -6.75 4.14 1.77
N MET A 51 -6.00 4.50 0.73
CA MET A 51 -6.56 5.23 -0.41
C MET A 51 -7.55 4.41 -1.24
N ALA A 52 -7.37 3.09 -1.34
CA ALA A 52 -8.30 2.24 -2.10
C ALA A 52 -9.52 1.77 -1.30
N THR A 53 -9.36 1.57 0.01
CA THR A 53 -10.39 0.94 0.84
C THR A 53 -11.04 1.91 1.82
N ASN A 54 -10.41 3.07 2.04
CA ASN A 54 -10.73 4.01 3.11
C ASN A 54 -10.66 3.39 4.52
N GLU A 55 -9.96 2.25 4.65
CA GLU A 55 -9.75 1.50 5.89
C GLU A 55 -8.28 1.54 6.31
N ALA A 56 -7.98 1.25 7.58
CA ALA A 56 -6.61 1.08 8.04
C ALA A 56 -6.12 -0.33 7.70
N ILE A 57 -4.85 -0.44 7.27
CA ILE A 57 -4.25 -1.74 7.03
C ILE A 57 -4.05 -2.49 8.37
N ASP A 58 -4.27 -3.80 8.36
CA ASP A 58 -4.00 -4.65 9.53
C ASP A 58 -2.60 -5.25 9.39
N PRO A 59 -1.59 -4.81 10.18
CA PRO A 59 -0.21 -5.26 10.02
C PRO A 59 -0.05 -6.77 10.28
N ALA A 60 -0.98 -7.41 11.00
CA ALA A 60 -0.93 -8.86 11.21
C ALA A 60 -1.32 -9.66 9.97
N LYS A 61 -2.03 -9.03 9.02
CA LYS A 61 -2.40 -9.63 7.73
C LYS A 61 -1.40 -9.33 6.62
N VAL A 62 -0.49 -8.38 6.84
CA VAL A 62 0.50 -7.99 5.84
C VAL A 62 1.54 -9.08 5.70
N SER A 63 1.81 -9.49 4.47
CA SER A 63 2.87 -10.44 4.17
C SER A 63 3.60 -9.98 2.93
N GLU A 64 4.90 -9.71 3.06
CA GLU A 64 5.78 -9.43 1.94
C GLU A 64 6.65 -10.66 1.66
N GLN A 65 6.73 -11.05 0.40
CA GLN A 65 7.62 -12.10 -0.07
C GLN A 65 8.23 -11.64 -1.39
N ASP A 66 9.55 -11.56 -1.47
CA ASP A 66 10.28 -11.25 -2.71
C ASP A 66 9.68 -10.09 -3.55
N GLY A 67 9.35 -8.96 -2.91
CA GLY A 67 8.85 -7.74 -3.59
C GLY A 67 7.42 -7.82 -4.10
N HIS A 68 6.67 -8.84 -3.68
CA HIS A 68 5.22 -8.89 -3.79
C HIS A 68 4.65 -9.21 -2.42
N GLY A 69 3.54 -8.60 -2.08
CA GLY A 69 2.94 -8.86 -0.78
C GLY A 69 1.45 -8.63 -0.73
N TYR A 70 0.84 -9.34 0.19
CA TYR A 70 -0.56 -9.18 0.55
C TYR A 70 -0.69 -8.08 1.58
N LEU A 71 -1.53 -7.09 1.32
CA LEU A 71 -1.81 -6.00 2.25
C LEU A 71 -3.02 -6.31 3.13
N GLY A 72 -3.96 -7.09 2.62
CA GLY A 72 -5.20 -7.42 3.31
C GLY A 72 -6.37 -7.52 2.36
N GLU A 73 -7.58 -7.55 2.91
CA GLU A 73 -8.82 -7.52 2.15
C GLU A 73 -9.71 -6.40 2.64
N SER A 74 -10.50 -5.85 1.73
CA SER A 74 -11.63 -4.99 2.03
C SER A 74 -12.93 -5.74 1.73
N SER A 75 -14.06 -5.07 1.81
CA SER A 75 -15.38 -5.63 1.53
C SER A 75 -15.49 -6.19 0.10
N ALA A 76 -14.82 -5.55 -0.88
CA ALA A 76 -14.93 -5.91 -2.29
C ALA A 76 -13.67 -6.56 -2.91
N PHE A 77 -12.48 -6.35 -2.32
CA PHE A 77 -11.21 -6.69 -2.97
C PHE A 77 -10.20 -7.36 -2.03
N HIS A 78 -9.35 -8.21 -2.59
CA HIS A 78 -8.08 -8.64 -1.98
C HIS A 78 -6.98 -7.69 -2.45
N VAL A 79 -6.33 -6.97 -1.54
CA VAL A 79 -5.35 -5.95 -1.87
C VAL A 79 -3.94 -6.51 -1.82
N TRP A 80 -3.21 -6.31 -2.92
CA TRP A 80 -1.85 -6.77 -3.13
C TRP A 80 -0.97 -5.61 -3.58
N LEU A 81 0.31 -5.67 -3.23
CA LEU A 81 1.32 -4.68 -3.59
C LEU A 81 2.55 -5.38 -4.17
N ILE A 82 2.99 -4.94 -5.35
CA ILE A 82 4.26 -5.34 -5.95
C ILE A 82 5.19 -4.13 -5.89
N TYR A 83 6.10 -4.15 -4.93
CA TYR A 83 7.00 -3.04 -4.66
C TYR A 83 8.21 -3.51 -3.86
N LYS A 84 9.38 -2.95 -4.20
CA LYS A 84 10.57 -2.93 -3.34
C LYS A 84 11.11 -1.50 -3.35
N PRO A 85 11.69 -1.01 -2.25
CA PRO A 85 12.41 0.27 -2.21
C PRO A 85 13.75 0.20 -2.96
N GLU A 86 13.77 -0.39 -4.16
CA GLU A 86 14.94 -0.62 -4.99
C GLU A 86 14.66 -0.17 -6.43
N LEU A 87 15.41 0.83 -6.91
CA LEU A 87 15.20 1.41 -8.25
C LEU A 87 15.42 0.39 -9.36
N ASP A 88 16.39 -0.52 -9.22
CA ASP A 88 16.65 -1.58 -10.20
C ASP A 88 15.43 -2.50 -10.34
N PHE A 89 14.86 -2.95 -9.22
CA PHE A 89 13.61 -3.72 -9.20
C PHE A 89 12.45 -2.98 -9.86
N LEU A 90 12.24 -1.69 -9.53
CA LEU A 90 11.17 -0.86 -10.09
C LEU A 90 11.31 -0.60 -11.60
N LYS A 91 12.54 -0.59 -12.12
CA LYS A 91 12.83 -0.50 -13.57
C LYS A 91 12.78 -1.87 -14.25
N SER A 92 12.95 -2.95 -13.49
CA SER A 92 12.95 -4.32 -13.98
C SER A 92 11.55 -4.87 -14.20
N ARG A 93 11.45 -5.88 -15.08
CA ARG A 93 10.20 -6.62 -15.34
C ARG A 93 9.67 -7.35 -14.11
N ALA A 94 10.53 -7.58 -13.11
CA ALA A 94 10.15 -8.23 -11.86
C ALA A 94 9.10 -7.43 -11.06
N SER A 95 9.11 -6.09 -11.17
CA SER A 95 8.11 -5.22 -10.52
C SER A 95 6.79 -5.13 -11.27
N ALA A 96 6.72 -5.69 -12.49
CA ALA A 96 5.52 -5.62 -13.30
C ALA A 96 4.45 -6.64 -12.84
N LEU A 97 3.18 -6.25 -12.95
CA LEU A 97 2.08 -7.20 -12.90
C LEU A 97 2.05 -8.03 -14.19
N THR A 98 2.37 -9.32 -14.08
CA THR A 98 2.31 -10.29 -15.17
C THR A 98 1.08 -11.18 -15.05
N LEU A 99 0.69 -11.84 -16.15
CA LEU A 99 -0.45 -12.78 -16.15
C LEU A 99 -0.24 -13.92 -15.14
N ALA A 100 0.99 -14.45 -15.04
CA ALA A 100 1.33 -15.50 -14.08
C ALA A 100 1.12 -15.05 -12.62
N LYS A 101 1.55 -13.82 -12.28
CA LYS A 101 1.29 -13.23 -10.97
C LYS A 101 -0.20 -13.03 -10.74
N ALA A 102 -0.90 -12.40 -11.69
CA ALA A 102 -2.34 -12.16 -11.59
C ALA A 102 -3.14 -13.46 -11.34
N LYS A 103 -2.75 -14.55 -12.01
CA LYS A 103 -3.32 -15.88 -11.81
C LYS A 103 -3.02 -16.42 -10.41
N ALA A 104 -1.75 -16.42 -9.99
CA ALA A 104 -1.33 -16.91 -8.67
C ALA A 104 -2.02 -16.16 -7.51
N LEU A 105 -2.23 -14.84 -7.65
CA LEU A 105 -2.94 -14.01 -6.67
C LEU A 105 -4.41 -14.39 -6.59
N SER A 106 -5.05 -14.63 -7.73
CA SER A 106 -6.44 -15.08 -7.82
C SER A 106 -6.64 -16.48 -7.24
N GLU A 107 -5.69 -17.39 -7.48
CA GLU A 107 -5.69 -18.76 -6.94
C GLU A 107 -5.40 -18.79 -5.43
N SER A 108 -4.54 -17.90 -4.93
CA SER A 108 -4.21 -17.82 -3.50
C SER A 108 -5.38 -17.36 -2.63
N LYS A 109 -6.22 -16.45 -3.14
CA LYS A 109 -7.35 -15.88 -2.40
C LYS A 109 -8.61 -15.86 -3.27
N PRO A 110 -9.31 -17.01 -3.40
CA PRO A 110 -10.56 -17.07 -4.13
C PRO A 110 -11.68 -16.35 -3.37
N GLY A 111 -12.62 -15.76 -4.10
CA GLY A 111 -13.86 -15.19 -3.56
C GLY A 111 -14.02 -13.70 -3.78
N LYS A 112 -12.94 -12.91 -3.74
CA LYS A 112 -12.96 -11.48 -4.06
C LYS A 112 -12.00 -11.15 -5.19
N LYS A 113 -12.25 -10.01 -5.85
CA LYS A 113 -11.40 -9.53 -6.94
C LYS A 113 -10.04 -9.10 -6.38
N PRO A 114 -8.91 -9.57 -6.91
CA PRO A 114 -7.61 -9.09 -6.48
C PRO A 114 -7.34 -7.69 -7.06
N LEU A 115 -7.14 -6.71 -6.18
CA LEU A 115 -6.66 -5.38 -6.50
C LEU A 115 -5.15 -5.36 -6.31
N VAL A 116 -4.40 -5.15 -7.38
CA VAL A 116 -2.94 -5.20 -7.38
C VAL A 116 -2.36 -3.84 -7.69
N PHE A 117 -1.63 -3.30 -6.71
CA PHE A 117 -0.81 -2.13 -6.88
C PHE A 117 0.55 -2.51 -7.44
N ALA A 118 0.92 -1.95 -8.59
CA ALA A 118 2.23 -2.18 -9.18
C ALA A 118 2.69 -0.95 -9.98
N PRO A 119 4.01 -0.72 -10.11
CA PRO A 119 4.54 0.39 -10.88
C PRO A 119 4.10 0.34 -12.34
N VAL A 120 4.11 -0.86 -12.91
CA VAL A 120 3.77 -1.13 -14.30
C VAL A 120 3.02 -2.45 -14.42
N LYS A 121 2.26 -2.61 -15.51
CA LYS A 121 1.66 -3.89 -15.89
C LYS A 121 2.25 -4.37 -17.20
N PHE A 122 2.59 -5.65 -17.25
CA PHE A 122 3.04 -6.33 -18.48
C PHE A 122 1.94 -7.23 -19.07
N VAL A 123 0.70 -7.02 -18.63
CA VAL A 123 -0.49 -7.75 -19.06
C VAL A 123 -1.56 -6.77 -19.57
N SER A 124 -2.27 -7.17 -20.62
CA SER A 124 -3.39 -6.42 -21.18
C SER A 124 -4.71 -6.90 -20.58
N GLN A 125 -5.70 -6.00 -20.48
CA GLN A 125 -7.04 -6.35 -19.98
C GLN A 125 -7.65 -7.52 -20.75
N LYS A 126 -7.42 -7.57 -22.07
CA LYS A 126 -7.85 -8.69 -22.91
C LYS A 126 -7.32 -10.03 -22.43
N MET A 127 -6.03 -10.11 -22.07
CA MET A 127 -5.42 -11.36 -21.57
C MET A 127 -5.97 -11.78 -20.20
N LEU A 128 -6.25 -10.80 -19.32
CA LEU A 128 -6.89 -11.07 -18.03
C LEU A 128 -8.31 -11.61 -18.24
N ASN A 129 -9.07 -11.01 -19.17
CA ASN A 129 -10.42 -11.43 -19.50
C ASN A 129 -10.45 -12.82 -20.14
N GLU A 130 -9.54 -13.11 -21.09
CA GLU A 130 -9.40 -14.44 -21.71
C GLU A 130 -9.03 -15.51 -20.69
N ALA A 131 -8.22 -15.16 -19.69
CA ALA A 131 -7.90 -16.05 -18.57
C ALA A 131 -9.00 -16.15 -17.52
N GLY A 132 -10.10 -15.38 -17.65
CA GLY A 132 -11.19 -15.33 -16.67
C GLY A 132 -10.77 -14.74 -15.32
N LEU A 133 -9.75 -13.88 -15.28
CA LEU A 133 -9.19 -13.31 -14.06
C LEU A 133 -9.73 -11.88 -13.85
N PRO A 134 -10.63 -11.65 -12.88
CA PRO A 134 -11.19 -10.33 -12.59
C PRO A 134 -10.21 -9.50 -11.72
N VAL A 135 -8.96 -9.40 -12.15
CA VAL A 135 -7.89 -8.68 -11.45
C VAL A 135 -7.97 -7.20 -11.79
N GLU A 136 -8.00 -6.36 -10.76
CA GLU A 136 -7.96 -4.90 -10.88
C GLU A 136 -6.52 -4.42 -10.75
N PHE A 137 -6.06 -3.60 -11.69
CA PHE A 137 -4.72 -3.02 -11.65
C PHE A 137 -4.79 -1.56 -11.25
N ALA A 138 -4.05 -1.18 -10.21
CA ALA A 138 -3.88 0.20 -9.79
C ALA A 138 -2.40 0.62 -9.94
N PRO A 139 -2.10 1.68 -10.71
CA PRO A 139 -0.74 2.19 -10.80
C PRO A 139 -0.32 2.82 -9.46
N LEU A 140 0.96 2.71 -9.13
CA LEU A 140 1.51 3.45 -8.00
C LEU A 140 1.46 4.96 -8.28
N PRO A 141 1.07 5.80 -7.30
CA PRO A 141 1.11 7.25 -7.45
C PRO A 141 2.54 7.68 -7.78
N TRP A 142 2.70 8.39 -8.91
CA TRP A 142 3.96 8.61 -9.64
C TRP A 142 5.07 9.39 -8.92
N ALA A 143 4.96 9.66 -7.62
CA ALA A 143 5.98 10.37 -6.83
C ALA A 143 7.32 9.60 -6.72
N LEU A 144 7.31 8.27 -6.90
CA LEU A 144 8.51 7.42 -6.76
C LEU A 144 9.53 7.60 -7.90
N TYR A 145 9.11 8.07 -9.07
CA TYR A 145 9.98 8.15 -10.26
C TYR A 145 10.76 9.47 -10.36
N ARG A 146 10.49 10.45 -9.50
CA ARG A 146 11.15 11.76 -9.53
C ARG A 146 12.40 11.81 -8.64
N VAL A 147 13.12 10.70 -8.51
CA VAL A 147 14.49 10.67 -7.93
C VAL A 147 15.55 10.84 -9.03
N GLU A 148 15.19 10.95 -10.30
CA GLU A 148 16.15 11.45 -11.29
C GLU A 148 16.04 12.97 -11.38
N ARG A 149 16.89 13.67 -10.62
CA ARG A 149 17.59 14.95 -10.97
C ARG A 149 18.09 15.72 -9.73
N LYS A 150 18.89 15.13 -8.84
CA LYS A 150 19.94 15.89 -8.12
C LYS A 150 21.11 14.97 -7.77
N GLY A 151 22.07 14.92 -8.69
CA GLY A 151 23.30 14.15 -8.53
C GLY A 151 24.26 14.36 -9.70
N GLN A 152 24.40 15.59 -10.19
CA GLN A 152 25.61 15.99 -10.91
C GLN A 152 25.83 17.49 -10.68
N GLY A 153 26.69 17.76 -9.72
CA GLY A 153 27.14 19.08 -9.30
C GLY A 153 28.35 18.86 -8.40
N ASP A 154 29.48 18.54 -9.02
CA ASP A 154 30.77 19.22 -8.82
C ASP A 154 31.70 18.82 -10.00
#